data_AF-A0A841WTD1-F1
#
_entry.id   AF-A0A841WTD1-F1
#
_cell.length_a   1.000
_cell.length_b   1.000
_cell.length_c   1.000
_cell.angle_alpha   90.00
_cell.angle_beta   90.00
_cell.angle_gamma   90.00
#
_symmetry.space_group_name_H-M   'P 1'
#
loop_
_entity.id
_entity.type
_entity.pdbx_description
1 polymer ?
#
loop_
_entity_poly.entity_id
_entity_poly.type
_entity_poly.pdbx_seq_one_letter_code
_entity_poly.pdbx_strand_id
1 'polypeptide(L)'
;MSPEHNESLLQEITKLKPKHFADLVRSAQLIFDPTAGVSGRNVKINWEEFGIPRDVADNLKLLGQQYQYASPHVPVEDVWSKLTPETRIWFVENKDRLWQFEEAFPALDED
;
A
#
# COMPACT_ATOMS: atom_id res chain seq x y z
N MET A 1 -17.87 14.41 15.38
CA MET A 1 -17.13 14.73 14.14
C MET A 1 -17.47 13.66 13.13
N SER A 2 -17.80 14.04 11.89
CA SER A 2 -18.16 13.09 10.83
C SER A 2 -16.90 12.51 10.15
N PRO A 3 -16.97 11.27 9.62
CA PRO A 3 -15.89 10.66 8.82
C PRO A 3 -15.36 11.57 7.71
N GLU A 4 -16.28 12.23 7.00
CA GLU A 4 -15.99 13.17 5.91
C GLU A 4 -15.09 14.34 6.33
N HIS A 5 -15.25 14.83 7.57
CA HIS A 5 -14.46 15.95 8.08
C HIS A 5 -13.03 15.52 8.41
N ASN A 6 -12.86 14.30 8.95
CA ASN A 6 -11.55 13.76 9.29
C ASN A 6 -10.74 13.42 8.03
N GLU A 7 -11.42 12.89 7.01
CA GLU A 7 -10.82 12.63 5.70
C GLU A 7 -10.33 13.93 5.03
N SER A 8 -11.15 14.99 5.02
CA SER A 8 -10.76 16.29 4.47
C SER A 8 -9.51 16.84 5.15
N LEU A 9 -9.45 16.77 6.49
CA LEU A 9 -8.34 17.30 7.27
C LEU A 9 -7.03 16.53 7.04
N LEU A 10 -7.13 15.19 6.93
CA LEU A 10 -5.99 14.34 6.59
C LEU A 10 -5.43 14.71 5.22
N GLN A 11 -6.30 14.86 4.21
CA GLN A 11 -5.90 15.20 2.85
C GLN A 11 -5.30 16.61 2.77
N GLU A 12 -5.81 17.59 3.52
CA GLU A 12 -5.25 18.95 3.60
C GLU A 12 -3.83 18.97 4.18
N ILE A 13 -3.59 18.24 5.28
CA ILE A 13 -2.30 18.23 5.97
C ILE A 13 -1.24 17.45 5.19
N THR A 14 -1.62 16.27 4.68
CA THR A 14 -0.67 15.32 4.08
C THR A 14 -0.56 15.43 2.57
N LYS A 15 -1.49 16.16 1.93
CA LYS A 15 -1.69 16.20 0.47
C LYS A 15 -1.95 14.81 -0.14
N LEU A 16 -2.32 13.84 0.69
CA LEU A 16 -2.76 12.53 0.22
C LEU A 16 -4.13 12.66 -0.46
N LYS A 17 -4.37 11.81 -1.45
CA LYS A 17 -5.60 11.74 -2.22
C LYS A 17 -6.07 10.29 -2.23
N PRO A 18 -7.36 10.01 -2.44
CA PRO A 18 -7.87 8.63 -2.48
C PRO A 18 -7.06 7.71 -3.40
N LYS A 19 -6.57 8.21 -4.55
CA LYS A 19 -5.70 7.45 -5.45
C LYS A 19 -4.42 6.94 -4.77
N HIS A 20 -3.78 7.74 -3.90
CA HIS A 20 -2.55 7.34 -3.22
C HIS A 20 -2.82 6.20 -2.23
N PHE A 21 -4.00 6.18 -1.61
CA PHE A 21 -4.41 5.07 -0.75
C PHE A 21 -4.66 3.80 -1.56
N ALA A 22 -5.27 3.91 -2.74
CA ALA A 22 -5.42 2.78 -3.65
C ALA A 22 -4.06 2.20 -4.08
N ASP A 23 -3.12 3.06 -4.45
CA ASP A 23 -1.76 2.66 -4.82
C ASP A 23 -1.00 2.01 -3.63
N LEU A 24 -1.23 2.50 -2.41
CA LEU A 24 -0.68 1.91 -1.19
C LEU A 24 -1.25 0.53 -0.92
N VAL A 25 -2.57 0.34 -1.06
CA VAL A 25 -3.21 -0.96 -0.88
C VAL A 25 -2.68 -1.97 -1.90
N ARG A 26 -2.54 -1.57 -3.18
CA ARG A 26 -1.94 -2.43 -4.21
C ARG A 26 -0.49 -2.78 -3.90
N SER A 27 0.31 -1.79 -3.52
CA SER A 27 1.71 -2.01 -3.10
C SER A 27 1.78 -2.98 -1.91
N ALA A 28 0.89 -2.84 -0.93
CA ALA A 28 0.81 -3.72 0.21
C ALA A 28 0.42 -5.15 -0.18
N GLN A 29 -0.54 -5.33 -1.08
CA GLN A 29 -0.93 -6.64 -1.63
C GLN A 29 0.27 -7.31 -2.33
N LEU A 30 1.04 -6.57 -3.13
CA LEU A 30 2.26 -7.06 -3.78
C LEU A 30 3.37 -7.41 -2.76
N ILE A 31 3.51 -6.63 -1.69
CA ILE A 31 4.48 -6.94 -0.62
C ILE A 31 4.09 -8.22 0.13
N PHE A 32 2.79 -8.44 0.33
CA PHE A 32 2.27 -9.66 0.94
C PHE A 32 2.46 -10.89 0.04
N ASP A 33 2.04 -10.78 -1.21
CA ASP A 33 2.16 -11.84 -2.21
C ASP A 33 2.78 -11.30 -3.51
N PRO A 34 4.12 -11.33 -3.62
CA PRO A 34 4.81 -10.85 -4.82
C PRO A 34 4.62 -11.75 -6.04
N THR A 35 3.97 -12.90 -5.87
CA THR A 35 3.65 -13.82 -6.96
C THR A 35 2.28 -13.55 -7.56
N ALA A 36 1.51 -12.61 -6.98
CA ALA A 36 0.16 -12.29 -7.39
C ALA A 36 -0.75 -13.55 -7.47
N GLY A 37 -0.60 -14.48 -6.52
CA GLY A 37 -1.36 -15.72 -6.46
C GLY A 37 -0.84 -16.88 -7.33
N VAL A 38 0.27 -16.69 -8.07
CA VAL A 38 0.83 -17.75 -8.92
C VAL A 38 1.49 -18.84 -8.07
N SER A 39 0.75 -19.93 -7.91
CA SER A 39 1.18 -21.12 -7.18
C SER A 39 2.49 -21.71 -7.73
N GLY A 40 3.38 -22.16 -6.84
CA GLY A 40 4.64 -22.82 -7.20
C GLY A 40 5.83 -21.88 -7.42
N ARG A 41 5.65 -20.54 -7.33
CA ARG A 41 6.74 -19.56 -7.28
C ARG A 41 7.02 -19.18 -5.83
N ASN A 42 8.29 -19.14 -5.44
CA ASN A 42 8.72 -18.59 -4.16
C ASN A 42 9.72 -17.48 -4.45
N VAL A 43 9.24 -16.24 -4.47
CA VAL A 43 10.05 -15.06 -4.73
C VAL A 43 10.34 -14.38 -3.39
N LYS A 44 11.62 -14.36 -3.02
CA LYS A 44 12.09 -13.52 -1.92
C LYS A 44 12.56 -12.20 -2.49
N ILE A 45 11.94 -11.11 -2.04
CA ILE A 45 12.26 -9.76 -2.48
C ILE A 45 12.90 -9.01 -1.32
N ASN A 46 14.03 -8.35 -1.61
CA ASN A 46 14.63 -7.41 -0.68
C ASN A 46 13.99 -6.03 -0.87
N TRP A 47 12.93 -5.74 -0.12
CA TRP A 47 12.19 -4.48 -0.25
C TRP A 47 13.02 -3.24 0.11
N GLU A 48 14.10 -3.41 0.88
CA GLU A 48 15.03 -2.31 1.20
C GLU A 48 15.74 -1.78 -0.06
N GLU A 49 16.01 -2.64 -1.06
CA GLU A 49 16.59 -2.23 -2.35
C GLU A 49 15.63 -1.35 -3.18
N PHE A 50 14.33 -1.43 -2.88
CA PHE A 50 13.30 -0.57 -3.47
C PHE A 50 12.98 0.65 -2.60
N GLY A 51 13.75 0.89 -1.53
CA GLY A 51 13.56 2.02 -0.62
C GLY A 51 12.41 1.85 0.37
N ILE A 52 11.97 0.62 0.63
CA ILE A 52 11.00 0.32 1.70
C ILE A 52 11.77 -0.20 2.92
N PRO A 53 11.84 0.57 4.02
CA PRO A 53 12.45 0.10 5.27
C PRO A 53 11.76 -1.16 5.80
N ARG A 54 12.49 -2.01 6.51
CA ARG A 54 11.97 -3.28 7.03
C ARG A 54 10.69 -3.13 7.84
N ASP A 55 10.64 -2.19 8.78
CA ASP A 55 9.46 -1.98 9.65
C ASP A 55 8.22 -1.54 8.84
N VAL A 56 8.45 -0.76 7.77
CA VAL A 56 7.40 -0.36 6.82
C VAL A 56 6.93 -1.57 6.02
N ALA A 57 7.85 -2.37 5.49
CA ALA A 57 7.53 -3.58 4.73
C ALA A 57 6.73 -4.58 5.59
N ASP A 58 7.09 -4.74 6.86
CA ASP A 58 6.37 -5.62 7.80
C ASP A 58 4.94 -5.12 8.06
N ASN A 59 4.74 -3.81 8.26
CA ASN A 59 3.39 -3.24 8.41
C ASN A 59 2.57 -3.34 7.11
N LEU A 60 3.17 -3.06 5.95
CA LEU A 60 2.51 -3.19 4.64
C LEU A 60 2.19 -4.65 4.31
N LYS A 61 3.00 -5.61 4.73
CA LYS A 61 2.69 -7.04 4.57
C LYS A 61 1.42 -7.43 5.31
N LEU A 62 1.23 -6.95 6.54
CA LEU A 62 0.01 -7.18 7.31
C LEU A 62 -1.20 -6.52 6.66
N LEU A 63 -1.04 -5.28 6.17
CA LEU A 63 -2.07 -4.55 5.45
C LEU A 63 -2.48 -5.28 4.17
N GLY A 64 -1.50 -5.74 3.40
CA GLY A 64 -1.69 -6.49 2.15
C GLY A 64 -2.41 -7.81 2.39
N GLN A 65 -2.03 -8.56 3.43
CA GLN A 65 -2.73 -9.77 3.82
C GLN A 65 -4.20 -9.50 4.14
N GLN A 66 -4.46 -8.43 4.91
CA GLN A 66 -5.82 -8.07 5.31
C GLN A 66 -6.69 -7.71 4.10
N TYR A 67 -6.11 -7.03 3.11
CA TYR A 67 -6.82 -6.56 1.93
C TYR A 67 -6.54 -7.39 0.68
N GLN A 68 -6.00 -8.60 0.79
CA GLN A 68 -5.51 -9.41 -0.34
C GLN A 68 -6.54 -9.61 -1.46
N TYR A 69 -7.84 -9.64 -1.13
CA TYR A 69 -8.94 -9.82 -2.10
C TYR A 69 -9.86 -8.59 -2.19
N ALA A 70 -9.48 -7.48 -1.56
CA ALA A 70 -10.28 -6.27 -1.56
C ALA A 70 -10.00 -5.42 -2.81
N SER A 71 -11.03 -4.72 -3.28
CA SER A 71 -10.83 -3.56 -4.15
C SER A 71 -9.88 -2.57 -3.47
N PRO A 72 -8.92 -1.97 -4.19
CA PRO A 72 -7.98 -1.01 -3.60
C PRO A 72 -8.66 0.30 -3.16
N HIS A 73 -9.92 0.53 -3.55
CA HIS A 73 -10.72 1.69 -3.14
C HIS A 73 -11.38 1.48 -1.76
N VAL A 74 -10.57 1.08 -0.78
CA VAL A 74 -10.95 0.96 0.63
C VAL A 74 -11.13 2.37 1.24
N PRO A 75 -12.05 2.57 2.21
CA PRO A 75 -12.14 3.84 2.94
C PRO A 75 -10.77 4.30 3.49
N VAL A 76 -10.41 5.56 3.26
CA VAL A 76 -9.07 6.06 3.58
C VAL A 76 -8.77 6.01 5.07
N GLU A 77 -9.79 6.19 5.92
CA GLU A 77 -9.69 6.14 7.37
C GLU A 77 -9.38 4.73 7.89
N ASP A 78 -9.94 3.71 7.24
CA ASP A 78 -9.66 2.30 7.55
C ASP A 78 -8.23 1.94 7.21
N VAL A 79 -7.72 2.43 6.07
CA VAL A 79 -6.31 2.23 5.69
C VAL A 79 -5.40 3.01 6.64
N TRP A 80 -5.65 4.31 6.83
CA TRP A 80 -4.81 5.19 7.63
C TRP A 80 -4.68 4.71 9.09
N SER A 81 -5.77 4.23 9.69
CA SER A 81 -5.78 3.73 11.07
C SER A 81 -4.91 2.49 11.29
N LYS A 82 -4.62 1.73 10.24
CA LYS A 82 -3.80 0.50 10.28
C LYS A 82 -2.31 0.73 10.02
N LEU A 83 -1.94 1.92 9.57
CA LEU A 83 -0.55 2.29 9.36
C LEU A 83 0.11 2.67 10.68
N THR A 84 1.31 2.14 10.93
CA THR A 84 2.17 2.64 12.02
C THR A 84 2.65 4.07 11.71
N PRO A 85 3.13 4.81 12.72
CA PRO A 85 3.72 6.14 12.50
C PRO A 85 4.80 6.15 11.41
N GLU A 86 5.69 5.14 11.41
CA GLU A 86 6.79 5.00 10.46
C GLU A 86 6.26 4.82 9.03
N THR A 87 5.26 3.95 8.85
CA THR A 87 4.62 3.72 7.54
C THR A 87 3.87 4.96 7.06
N ARG A 88 3.24 5.74 7.96
CA ARG A 88 2.58 7.00 7.59
C ARG A 88 3.57 8.03 7.07
N ILE A 89 4.70 8.20 7.76
CA ILE A 89 5.77 9.12 7.35
C ILE A 89 6.28 8.70 5.97
N TRP A 90 6.67 7.43 5.84
CA TRP A 90 7.16 6.86 4.59
C TRP A 90 6.13 7.01 3.45
N PHE A 91 4.85 6.76 3.73
CA PHE A 91 3.79 6.88 2.73
C PHE A 91 3.64 8.31 2.23
N VAL A 92 3.65 9.31 3.12
CA VAL A 92 3.55 10.72 2.72
C VAL A 92 4.74 11.14 1.84
N GLU A 93 5.94 10.65 2.14
CA GLU A 93 7.16 10.91 1.39
C GLU A 93 7.18 10.21 0.02
N ASN A 94 6.56 9.03 -0.10
CA ASN A 94 6.66 8.17 -1.29
C ASN A 94 5.35 8.04 -2.11
N LYS A 95 4.26 8.69 -1.69
CA LYS A 95 2.92 8.62 -2.32
C LYS A 95 2.90 8.76 -3.85
N ASP A 96 3.78 9.58 -4.41
CA ASP A 96 3.84 9.88 -5.85
C ASP A 96 4.65 8.83 -6.65
N ARG A 97 5.23 7.84 -5.96
CA ARG A 97 6.08 6.79 -6.53
C ARG A 97 5.53 5.38 -6.35
N LEU A 98 4.43 5.21 -5.60
CA LEU A 98 3.87 3.88 -5.30
C LEU A 98 3.46 3.11 -6.55
N TRP A 99 2.97 3.79 -7.57
CA TRP A 99 2.64 3.19 -8.88
C TRP A 99 3.84 2.47 -9.54
N GLN A 100 5.08 2.83 -9.20
CA GLN A 100 6.28 2.19 -9.74
C GLN A 100 6.42 0.73 -9.27
N PHE A 101 5.82 0.37 -8.13
CA PHE A 101 5.80 -1.01 -7.68
C PHE A 101 4.96 -1.88 -8.62
N GLU A 102 3.89 -1.35 -9.19
CA GLU A 102 3.07 -2.08 -10.17
C GLU A 102 3.83 -2.35 -11.47
N GLU A 103 4.77 -1.48 -11.87
CA GLU A 103 5.61 -1.73 -13.06
C GLU A 103 6.72 -2.76 -12.81
N ALA A 104 7.18 -2.87 -11.55
CA ALA A 104 8.27 -3.78 -11.18
C ALA A 104 7.83 -5.24 -11.09
N PHE A 105 6.52 -5.50 -10.99
CA PHE A 105 5.93 -6.83 -10.95
C PHE A 105 5.09 -7.04 -12.21
N PRO A 106 5.13 -8.23 -12.83
CA PRO A 106 4.37 -8.47 -14.04
C PRO A 106 2.90 -8.10 -13.80
N ALA A 107 2.30 -7.37 -14.73
CA ALA A 107 0.87 -7.16 -14.74
C ALA A 107 0.21 -8.54 -14.57
N LEU A 108 -0.77 -8.61 -13.67
CA LEU A 108 -1.77 -9.67 -13.74
C LEU A 108 -2.42 -9.49 -15.12
N ASP A 109 -1.86 -10.15 -16.14
CA ASP A 109 -2.49 -10.22 -17.46
C ASP A 109 -3.89 -10.78 -17.22
N GLU A 110 -4.89 -9.95 -17.50
CA GLU A 110 -6.27 -10.37 -17.68
C GLU A 110 -6.30 -11.27 -18.92
N ASP A 111 -6.14 -12.57 -18.73
CA ASP A 111 -6.65 -13.59 -19.66
C ASP A 111 -8.14 -13.86 -19.38
#